data_AF-A0A8U0I106-F1
#
_entry.id   AF-A0A8U0I106-F1
#
_cell.length_a   1.000
_cell.length_b   1.000
_cell.length_c   1.000
_cell.angle_alpha   90.00
_cell.angle_beta   90.00
_cell.angle_gamma   90.00
#
_symmetry.space_group_name_H-M   'P 1'
#
loop_
_entity.id
_entity.type
_entity.pdbx_description
1 polymer ?
#
loop_
_entity_poly.entity_id
_entity_poly.type
_entity_poly.pdbx_seq_one_letter_code
_entity_poly.pdbx_strand_id
1 'polypeptide(L)'
;MTDEESAQTDDGAHDHSHGHGASSTSSRKLAAVSAINLLGFVAELAGGLLFGSVALLSDAFHMLFDALAYVMAFAAAYVADRYGEGDRWSYGLHRLEPLAAFLNGLLLLPMVGFILWESYQRFLDPVAISTGPTLVIATGGLLVNLGSVYVLQGGEMSLNERGAFYHLLGDAGGSIAVIVSTAVIELTGVRIVDPITAGLIAVVITWSAGKVLRGSGAIFLHRTPLEQDTVRAVLREIDGVTAVDDLHAWQVCSQITIATAHLETDAETMADAEAVTRRVHEELARHGVDHATVELCPSYGDRDTHLNEHAH
;
A
#
# COMPACT_ATOMS: atom_id res chain seq x y z
N MET A 1 -62.63 35.40 0.78
CA MET A 1 -62.78 34.08 0.13
C MET A 1 -61.98 34.16 -1.16
N THR A 2 -60.65 34.29 -1.02
CA THR A 2 -59.60 33.29 -0.75
C THR A 2 -58.99 32.85 -2.06
N ASP A 3 -57.84 33.47 -2.32
CA ASP A 3 -56.82 33.13 -3.30
C ASP A 3 -56.34 31.68 -3.10
N GLU A 4 -56.12 30.95 -4.20
CA GLU A 4 -55.27 29.76 -4.21
C GLU A 4 -54.02 30.06 -5.03
N GLU A 5 -52.97 30.33 -4.26
CA GLU A 5 -51.60 30.56 -4.64
C GLU A 5 -50.88 29.22 -4.84
N SER A 6 -49.95 29.22 -5.79
CA SER A 6 -49.00 28.17 -6.13
C SER A 6 -48.26 27.57 -4.93
N ALA A 7 -48.13 26.25 -4.90
CA ALA A 7 -47.04 25.57 -4.20
C ALA A 7 -46.46 24.46 -5.08
N GLN A 8 -45.39 24.82 -5.76
CA GLN A 8 -44.50 23.98 -6.55
C GLN A 8 -43.58 23.28 -5.55
N THR A 9 -43.73 21.96 -5.38
CA THR A 9 -42.83 21.14 -4.55
C THR A 9 -41.54 20.88 -5.32
N ASP A 10 -40.47 21.53 -4.88
CA ASP A 10 -39.09 21.33 -5.34
C ASP A 10 -38.47 20.22 -4.49
N ASP A 11 -38.57 18.96 -4.94
CA ASP A 11 -37.83 17.84 -4.36
C ASP A 11 -36.42 17.83 -4.96
N GLY A 12 -35.51 18.56 -4.29
CA GLY A 12 -34.08 18.52 -4.54
C GLY A 12 -33.49 17.16 -4.15
N ALA A 13 -33.49 16.22 -5.09
CA ALA A 13 -32.66 15.02 -5.03
C ALA A 13 -31.18 15.41 -5.14
N HIS A 14 -30.49 15.46 -4.01
CA HIS A 14 -29.04 15.60 -3.98
C HIS A 14 -28.38 14.27 -4.41
N ASP A 15 -28.10 14.17 -5.71
CA ASP A 15 -27.26 13.13 -6.30
C ASP A 15 -25.79 13.38 -5.91
N HIS A 16 -25.33 12.72 -4.84
CA HIS A 16 -23.91 12.69 -4.46
C HIS A 16 -23.18 11.67 -5.34
N SER A 17 -22.86 12.08 -6.57
CA SER A 17 -21.92 11.36 -7.43
C SER A 17 -20.50 11.51 -6.89
N HIS A 18 -20.06 10.57 -6.06
CA HIS A 18 -18.66 10.45 -5.67
C HIS A 18 -17.84 10.02 -6.89
N GLY A 19 -16.89 10.87 -7.29
CA GLY A 19 -16.15 10.76 -8.53
C GLY A 19 -15.29 9.50 -8.65
N HIS A 20 -15.69 8.61 -9.56
CA HIS A 20 -14.88 7.48 -10.04
C HIS A 20 -13.84 7.87 -11.13
N GLY A 21 -13.51 9.17 -11.27
CA GLY A 21 -12.61 9.65 -12.33
C GLY A 21 -11.12 9.38 -12.08
N ALA A 22 -10.69 9.24 -10.82
CA ALA A 22 -9.27 9.14 -10.46
C ALA A 22 -8.67 7.72 -10.61
N SER A 23 -9.48 6.66 -10.51
CA SER A 23 -8.98 5.27 -10.54
C SER A 23 -8.46 4.84 -11.92
N SER A 24 -9.10 5.31 -13.00
CA SER A 24 -8.75 4.87 -14.36
C SER A 24 -7.38 5.37 -14.85
N THR A 25 -6.96 6.56 -14.42
CA THR A 25 -5.66 7.14 -14.78
C THR A 25 -4.51 6.50 -13.99
N SER A 26 -4.72 6.28 -12.69
CA SER A 26 -3.73 5.62 -11.82
C SER A 26 -3.48 4.17 -12.24
N SER A 27 -4.54 3.43 -12.62
CA SER A 27 -4.43 2.05 -13.12
C SER A 27 -3.65 1.96 -14.44
N ARG A 28 -3.87 2.91 -15.38
CA ARG A 28 -3.11 2.97 -16.64
C ARG A 28 -1.64 3.33 -16.44
N LYS A 29 -1.32 4.24 -15.52
CA LYS A 29 0.07 4.60 -15.20
C LYS A 29 0.82 3.42 -14.58
N LEU A 30 0.19 2.71 -13.65
CA LEU A 30 0.78 1.48 -13.07
C LEU A 30 0.97 0.41 -14.13
N ALA A 31 -0.02 0.18 -15.01
CA ALA A 31 0.13 -0.75 -16.12
C ALA A 31 1.28 -0.36 -17.08
N ALA A 32 1.49 0.94 -17.32
CA ALA A 32 2.62 1.43 -18.11
C ALA A 32 3.97 1.16 -17.43
N VAL A 33 4.08 1.40 -16.12
CA VAL A 33 5.29 1.08 -15.33
C VAL A 33 5.56 -0.42 -15.34
N SER A 34 4.54 -1.26 -15.13
CA SER A 34 4.66 -2.72 -15.23
C SER A 34 5.16 -3.14 -16.61
N ALA A 35 4.64 -2.53 -17.68
CA ALA A 35 5.05 -2.83 -19.05
C ALA A 35 6.49 -2.41 -19.34
N ILE A 36 6.92 -1.23 -18.88
CA ILE A 36 8.30 -0.76 -19.00
C ILE A 36 9.25 -1.71 -18.27
N ASN A 37 8.92 -2.11 -17.04
CA ASN A 37 9.76 -3.01 -16.25
C ASN A 37 9.86 -4.40 -16.91
N LEU A 38 8.74 -4.91 -17.41
CA LEU A 38 8.71 -6.18 -18.15
C LEU A 38 9.52 -6.13 -19.45
N LEU A 39 9.47 -5.01 -20.17
CA LEU A 39 10.30 -4.79 -21.37
C LEU A 39 11.80 -4.73 -21.01
N GLY A 40 12.15 -4.07 -19.92
CA GLY A 40 13.52 -4.03 -19.37
C GLY A 40 14.04 -5.44 -19.07
N PHE A 41 13.25 -6.23 -18.33
CA PHE A 41 13.53 -7.64 -18.05
C PHE A 41 13.81 -8.44 -19.34
N VAL A 42 12.94 -8.34 -20.35
CA VAL A 42 13.11 -9.08 -21.62
C VAL A 42 14.39 -8.66 -22.34
N ALA A 43 14.72 -7.37 -22.33
CA ALA A 43 15.92 -6.84 -22.97
C ALA A 43 17.19 -7.35 -22.28
N GLU A 44 17.25 -7.34 -20.95
CA GLU A 44 18.39 -7.83 -20.18
C GLU A 44 18.55 -9.34 -20.26
N LEU A 45 17.44 -10.09 -20.22
CA LEU A 45 17.47 -11.53 -20.41
C LEU A 45 18.01 -11.88 -21.80
N ALA A 46 17.51 -11.22 -22.84
CA ALA A 46 17.99 -11.40 -24.20
C ALA A 46 19.48 -11.03 -24.31
N GLY A 47 19.91 -9.91 -23.71
CA GLY A 47 21.32 -9.51 -23.64
C GLY A 47 22.18 -10.54 -22.93
N GLY A 48 21.76 -11.03 -21.77
CA GLY A 48 22.47 -12.05 -21.00
C GLY A 48 22.64 -13.36 -21.78
N LEU A 49 21.61 -13.79 -22.49
CA LEU A 49 21.66 -15.00 -23.34
C LEU A 49 22.50 -14.80 -24.61
N LEU A 50 22.35 -13.67 -25.30
CA LEU A 50 23.06 -13.38 -26.55
C LEU A 50 24.56 -13.14 -26.32
N PHE A 51 24.92 -12.45 -25.24
CA PHE A 51 26.30 -12.10 -24.92
C PHE A 51 26.95 -13.06 -23.91
N GLY A 52 26.22 -14.10 -23.46
CA GLY A 52 26.72 -15.09 -22.49
C GLY A 52 27.11 -14.48 -21.15
N SER A 53 26.47 -13.38 -20.75
CA SER A 53 26.85 -12.61 -19.56
C SER A 53 26.04 -13.04 -18.35
N VAL A 54 26.73 -13.65 -17.38
CA VAL A 54 26.15 -14.04 -16.08
C VAL A 54 25.67 -12.82 -15.29
N ALA A 55 26.34 -11.68 -15.43
CA ALA A 55 25.94 -10.43 -14.78
C ALA A 55 24.59 -9.92 -15.30
N LEU A 56 24.40 -9.89 -16.63
CA LEU A 56 23.12 -9.54 -17.26
C LEU A 56 22.01 -10.53 -16.91
N LEU A 57 22.35 -11.83 -16.81
CA LEU A 57 21.38 -12.85 -16.42
C LEU A 57 20.91 -12.66 -14.97
N SER A 58 21.82 -12.32 -14.06
CA SER A 58 21.51 -12.05 -12.65
C SER A 58 20.63 -10.81 -12.48
N ASP A 59 20.88 -9.76 -13.27
CA ASP A 59 20.07 -8.54 -13.27
C ASP A 59 18.68 -8.78 -13.86
N ALA A 60 18.60 -9.59 -14.93
CA ALA A 60 17.32 -10.02 -15.47
C ALA A 60 16.47 -10.78 -14.44
N PHE A 61 17.07 -11.59 -13.57
CA PHE A 61 16.31 -12.23 -12.48
C PHE A 61 15.80 -11.21 -11.45
N HIS A 62 16.58 -10.16 -11.14
CA HIS A 62 16.11 -9.05 -10.29
C HIS A 62 14.88 -8.38 -10.90
N MET A 63 14.99 -7.95 -12.15
CA MET A 63 13.93 -7.28 -12.90
C MET A 63 12.69 -8.16 -13.07
N LEU A 64 12.86 -9.49 -13.15
CA LEU A 64 11.75 -10.44 -13.17
C LEU A 64 10.94 -10.41 -11.87
N PHE A 65 11.60 -10.41 -10.71
CA PHE A 65 10.91 -10.35 -9.42
C PHE A 65 10.18 -9.02 -9.24
N ASP A 66 10.77 -7.91 -9.69
CA ASP A 66 10.12 -6.61 -9.67
C ASP A 66 8.94 -6.55 -10.64
N ALA A 67 9.07 -7.12 -11.84
CA ALA A 67 7.97 -7.23 -12.79
C ALA A 67 6.82 -8.09 -12.21
N LEU A 68 7.15 -9.21 -11.57
CA LEU A 68 6.16 -10.08 -10.93
C LEU A 68 5.42 -9.33 -9.79
N ALA A 69 6.13 -8.52 -9.02
CA ALA A 69 5.55 -7.66 -7.99
C ALA A 69 4.49 -6.71 -8.58
N TYR A 70 4.84 -6.00 -9.65
CA TYR A 70 3.91 -5.09 -10.31
C TYR A 70 2.71 -5.82 -10.94
N VAL A 71 2.93 -6.99 -11.54
CA VAL A 71 1.85 -7.83 -12.09
C VAL A 71 0.90 -8.30 -10.99
N MET A 72 1.42 -8.76 -9.84
CA MET A 72 0.59 -9.16 -8.70
C MET A 72 -0.20 -7.98 -8.14
N ALA A 73 0.43 -6.82 -7.97
CA ALA A 73 -0.25 -5.61 -7.50
C ALA A 73 -1.35 -5.15 -8.46
N PHE A 74 -1.07 -5.15 -9.77
CA PHE A 74 -2.06 -4.83 -10.80
C PHE A 74 -3.22 -5.84 -10.81
N ALA A 75 -2.91 -7.14 -10.77
CA ALA A 75 -3.93 -8.18 -10.75
C ALA A 75 -4.81 -8.07 -9.50
N ALA A 76 -4.23 -7.83 -8.33
CA ALA A 76 -4.98 -7.62 -7.09
C ALA A 76 -5.93 -6.43 -7.20
N ALA A 77 -5.45 -5.28 -7.69
CA ALA A 77 -6.28 -4.09 -7.89
C ALA A 77 -7.39 -4.35 -8.93
N TYR A 78 -7.05 -4.97 -10.07
CA TYR A 78 -8.02 -5.28 -11.12
C TYR A 78 -9.12 -6.23 -10.65
N VAL A 79 -8.77 -7.26 -9.87
CA VAL A 79 -9.75 -8.19 -9.30
C VAL A 79 -10.60 -7.49 -8.25
N ALA A 80 -10.00 -6.67 -7.38
CA ALA A 80 -10.72 -5.92 -6.36
C ALA A 80 -11.76 -4.96 -6.96
N ASP A 81 -11.43 -4.27 -8.06
CA ASP A 81 -12.35 -3.35 -8.75
C ASP A 81 -13.50 -4.08 -9.49
N ARG A 82 -13.27 -5.32 -9.95
CA ARG A 82 -14.24 -6.10 -10.75
C ARG A 82 -15.16 -6.96 -9.91
N TYR A 83 -14.68 -7.46 -8.77
CA TYR A 83 -15.45 -8.29 -7.86
C TYR A 83 -15.90 -7.45 -6.67
N GLY A 84 -17.02 -6.75 -6.89
CA GLY A 84 -17.74 -6.03 -5.83
C GLY A 84 -18.43 -6.97 -4.84
N GLU A 85 -19.24 -6.38 -3.97
CA GLU A 85 -19.95 -7.09 -2.90
C GLU A 85 -20.85 -8.21 -3.46
N GLY A 86 -20.71 -9.41 -2.92
CA GLY A 86 -21.56 -10.55 -3.29
C GLY A 86 -21.72 -11.53 -2.14
N ASP A 87 -22.68 -12.45 -2.25
CA ASP A 87 -23.11 -13.34 -1.15
C ASP A 87 -21.98 -14.16 -0.48
N ARG A 88 -20.90 -14.44 -1.22
CA ARG A 88 -19.73 -15.17 -0.70
C ARG A 88 -18.61 -14.27 -0.17
N TRP A 89 -18.50 -13.06 -0.69
CA TRP A 89 -17.45 -12.09 -0.37
C TRP A 89 -18.14 -10.76 -0.09
N SER A 90 -18.64 -10.60 1.14
CA SER A 90 -19.48 -9.46 1.52
C SER A 90 -18.77 -8.12 1.38
N TYR A 91 -17.46 -8.09 1.64
CA TYR A 91 -16.60 -6.92 1.41
C TYR A 91 -15.78 -7.04 0.11
N GLY A 92 -16.23 -7.82 -0.85
CA GLY A 92 -15.50 -8.08 -2.10
C GLY A 92 -14.12 -8.72 -1.86
N LEU A 93 -13.21 -8.51 -2.83
CA LEU A 93 -11.86 -9.08 -2.83
C LEU A 93 -10.75 -8.06 -2.51
N HIS A 94 -11.07 -6.97 -1.81
CA HIS A 94 -10.11 -5.92 -1.46
C HIS A 94 -8.91 -6.42 -0.63
N ARG A 95 -9.07 -7.51 0.13
CA ARG A 95 -7.96 -8.16 0.88
C ARG A 95 -6.85 -8.75 -0.02
N LEU A 96 -7.05 -8.83 -1.34
CA LEU A 96 -5.98 -9.23 -2.27
C LEU A 96 -4.86 -8.19 -2.36
N GLU A 97 -5.16 -6.91 -2.10
CA GLU A 97 -4.15 -5.84 -2.10
C GLU A 97 -3.08 -6.06 -1.02
N PRO A 98 -3.41 -6.16 0.29
CA PRO A 98 -2.41 -6.45 1.31
C PRO A 98 -1.76 -7.83 1.10
N LEU A 99 -2.44 -8.80 0.48
CA LEU A 99 -1.85 -10.10 0.13
C LEU A 99 -0.73 -9.95 -0.89
N ALA A 100 -1.00 -9.25 -1.99
CA ALA A 100 -0.01 -8.99 -3.02
C ALA A 100 1.19 -8.22 -2.45
N ALA A 101 0.94 -7.21 -1.61
CA ALA A 101 2.00 -6.46 -0.94
C ALA A 101 2.84 -7.35 0.00
N PHE A 102 2.22 -8.24 0.77
CA PHE A 102 2.91 -9.19 1.64
C PHE A 102 3.77 -10.18 0.86
N LEU A 103 3.20 -10.79 -0.18
CA LEU A 103 3.92 -11.72 -1.05
C LEU A 103 5.09 -11.04 -1.76
N ASN A 104 4.90 -9.80 -2.22
CA ASN A 104 5.98 -9.01 -2.80
C ASN A 104 7.14 -8.81 -1.79
N GLY A 105 6.83 -8.33 -0.58
CA GLY A 105 7.83 -8.17 0.47
C GLY A 105 8.56 -9.48 0.82
N LEU A 106 7.86 -10.62 0.73
CA LEU A 106 8.43 -11.94 0.98
C LEU A 106 9.39 -12.39 -0.15
N LEU A 107 9.05 -12.11 -1.41
CA LEU A 107 9.88 -12.44 -2.58
C LEU A 107 11.21 -11.66 -2.60
N LEU A 108 11.25 -10.48 -1.99
CA LEU A 108 12.49 -9.71 -1.85
C LEU A 108 13.50 -10.35 -0.88
N LEU A 109 13.06 -11.15 0.09
CA LEU A 109 13.97 -11.69 1.13
C LEU A 109 15.03 -12.66 0.58
N PRO A 110 14.69 -13.68 -0.25
CA PRO A 110 15.70 -14.54 -0.86
C PRO A 110 16.69 -13.77 -1.72
N MET A 111 16.19 -12.76 -2.45
CA MET A 111 17.01 -11.94 -3.34
C MET A 111 18.05 -11.14 -2.54
N VAL A 112 17.62 -10.46 -1.47
CA VAL A 112 18.54 -9.72 -0.61
C VAL A 112 19.50 -10.66 0.12
N GLY A 113 19.03 -11.83 0.55
CA GLY A 113 19.88 -12.87 1.15
C GLY A 113 21.01 -13.30 0.19
N PHE A 114 20.70 -13.46 -1.10
CA PHE A 114 21.69 -13.75 -2.12
C PHE A 114 22.71 -12.61 -2.30
N ILE A 115 22.25 -11.34 -2.39
CA ILE A 115 23.15 -10.17 -2.51
C ILE A 115 24.09 -10.07 -1.30
N LEU A 116 23.57 -10.23 -0.08
CA LEU A 116 24.38 -10.17 1.14
C LEU A 116 25.41 -11.31 1.18
N TRP A 117 25.02 -12.50 0.74
CA TRP A 117 25.93 -13.65 0.66
C TRP A 117 27.04 -13.41 -0.36
N GLU A 118 26.73 -12.97 -1.59
CA GLU A 118 27.71 -12.62 -2.63
C GLU A 118 28.62 -11.47 -2.18
N SER A 119 28.06 -10.41 -1.60
CA SER A 119 28.80 -9.26 -1.05
C SER A 119 29.79 -9.72 0.02
N TYR A 120 29.37 -10.60 0.94
CA TYR A 120 30.24 -11.15 1.97
C TYR A 120 31.39 -11.98 1.37
N GLN A 121 31.11 -12.83 0.39
CA GLN A 121 32.16 -13.61 -0.28
C GLN A 121 33.18 -12.72 -1.01
N ARG A 122 32.71 -11.70 -1.74
CA ARG A 122 33.57 -10.73 -2.45
C ARG A 122 34.35 -9.81 -1.51
N PHE A 123 33.84 -9.58 -0.30
CA PHE A 123 34.57 -8.86 0.72
C PHE A 123 35.77 -9.68 1.23
N LEU A 124 35.61 -11.00 1.37
CA LEU A 124 36.67 -11.91 1.80
C LEU A 124 37.70 -12.19 0.70
N ASP A 125 37.25 -12.37 -0.54
CA ASP A 125 38.12 -12.61 -1.70
C ASP A 125 37.76 -11.65 -2.85
N PRO A 126 38.43 -10.48 -2.96
CA PRO A 126 38.09 -9.46 -3.94
C PRO A 126 38.32 -9.88 -5.40
N VAL A 127 37.23 -10.25 -6.07
CA VAL A 127 37.22 -10.63 -7.49
C VAL A 127 37.33 -9.39 -8.39
N ALA A 128 37.99 -9.53 -9.55
CA ALA A 128 37.99 -8.49 -10.57
C ALA A 128 36.62 -8.44 -11.27
N ILE A 129 35.94 -7.30 -11.19
CA ILE A 129 34.71 -7.04 -11.93
C ILE A 129 35.02 -6.39 -13.28
N SER A 130 34.23 -6.74 -14.30
CA SER A 130 34.33 -6.14 -15.63
C SER A 130 33.63 -4.78 -15.63
N THR A 131 34.40 -3.73 -15.41
CA THR A 131 33.90 -2.36 -15.18
C THR A 131 33.09 -1.82 -16.36
N GLY A 132 33.49 -2.13 -17.59
CA GLY A 132 32.78 -1.71 -18.81
C GLY A 132 31.33 -2.20 -18.88
N PRO A 133 31.06 -3.52 -18.91
CA PRO A 133 29.72 -4.08 -18.86
C PRO A 133 28.90 -3.60 -17.65
N THR A 134 29.50 -3.55 -16.46
CA THR A 134 28.80 -3.08 -15.24
C THR A 134 28.32 -1.63 -15.39
N LEU A 135 29.15 -0.73 -15.93
CA LEU A 135 28.75 0.66 -16.18
C LEU A 135 27.63 0.76 -17.21
N VAL A 136 27.67 -0.03 -18.29
CA VAL A 136 26.62 -0.04 -19.32
C VAL A 136 25.29 -0.46 -18.73
N ILE A 137 25.27 -1.55 -17.95
CA ILE A 137 24.06 -2.08 -17.30
C ILE A 137 23.52 -1.05 -16.29
N ALA A 138 24.35 -0.58 -15.36
CA ALA A 138 23.90 0.36 -14.33
C ALA A 138 23.41 1.69 -14.93
N THR A 139 24.02 2.16 -16.02
CA THR A 139 23.55 3.35 -16.74
C THR A 139 22.23 3.08 -17.47
N GLY A 140 22.08 1.91 -18.09
CA GLY A 140 20.84 1.48 -18.73
C GLY A 140 19.67 1.44 -17.73
N GLY A 141 19.85 0.76 -16.60
CA GLY A 141 18.87 0.70 -15.51
C GLY A 141 18.54 2.09 -14.97
N LEU A 142 19.54 2.96 -14.77
CA LEU A 142 19.32 4.34 -14.37
C LEU A 142 18.44 5.10 -15.37
N LEU A 143 18.69 4.97 -16.67
CA LEU A 143 17.90 5.64 -17.71
C LEU A 143 16.45 5.12 -17.73
N VAL A 144 16.24 3.81 -17.55
CA VAL A 144 14.90 3.21 -17.46
C VAL A 144 14.15 3.72 -16.24
N ASN A 145 14.80 3.77 -15.08
CA ASN A 145 14.20 4.26 -13.84
C ASN A 145 13.87 5.77 -13.94
N LEU A 146 14.78 6.58 -14.45
CA LEU A 146 14.54 8.02 -14.68
C LEU A 146 13.44 8.26 -15.71
N GLY A 147 13.37 7.45 -16.77
CA GLY A 147 12.29 7.49 -17.76
C GLY A 147 10.93 7.15 -17.12
N SER A 148 10.89 6.14 -16.26
CA SER A 148 9.68 5.75 -15.52
C SER A 148 9.22 6.83 -14.55
N VAL A 149 10.17 7.46 -13.83
CA VAL A 149 9.92 8.63 -12.98
C VAL A 149 9.38 9.81 -13.81
N TYR A 150 9.93 10.06 -15.00
CA TYR A 150 9.45 11.10 -15.91
C TYR A 150 8.02 10.84 -16.40
N VAL A 151 7.63 9.57 -16.59
CA VAL A 151 6.25 9.21 -16.96
C VAL A 151 5.29 9.39 -15.79
N LEU A 152 5.75 9.14 -14.56
CA LEU A 152 4.96 9.31 -13.34
C LEU A 152 4.80 10.78 -12.93
N GLN A 153 5.79 11.63 -13.20
CA GLN A 153 5.70 13.06 -12.89
C GLN A 153 4.70 13.74 -13.86
N GLY A 154 3.55 14.17 -13.33
CA GLY A 154 2.51 14.81 -14.14
C GLY A 154 1.16 14.77 -13.44
N GLY A 155 0.86 15.83 -12.68
CA GLY A 155 -0.39 16.00 -11.90
C GLY A 155 -0.27 15.58 -10.44
N GLU A 156 -1.40 15.60 -9.72
CA GLU A 156 -1.46 15.10 -8.35
C GLU A 156 -1.25 13.58 -8.33
N MET A 157 -0.22 13.13 -7.63
CA MET A 157 0.11 11.71 -7.53
C MET A 157 -0.80 11.04 -6.50
N SER A 158 -1.48 9.97 -6.92
CA SER A 158 -2.22 9.08 -6.02
C SER A 158 -1.29 8.40 -5.01
N LEU A 159 -1.82 7.85 -3.92
CA LEU A 159 -1.01 7.12 -2.93
C LEU A 159 -0.23 5.96 -3.56
N ASN A 160 -0.84 5.25 -4.51
CA ASN A 160 -0.20 4.14 -5.21
C ASN A 160 0.90 4.65 -6.18
N GLU A 161 0.67 5.78 -6.87
CA GLU A 161 1.68 6.44 -7.71
C GLU A 161 2.87 6.95 -6.88
N ARG A 162 2.62 7.50 -5.68
CA ARG A 162 3.70 7.89 -4.75
C ARG A 162 4.51 6.69 -4.31
N GLY A 163 3.85 5.57 -4.00
CA GLY A 163 4.52 4.31 -3.67
C GLY A 163 5.48 3.84 -4.79
N ALA A 164 4.96 3.76 -6.02
CA ALA A 164 5.76 3.40 -7.19
C ALA A 164 6.90 4.39 -7.46
N PHE A 165 6.66 5.70 -7.32
CA PHE A 165 7.68 6.73 -7.49
C PHE A 165 8.84 6.59 -6.49
N TYR A 166 8.54 6.39 -5.20
CA TYR A 166 9.59 6.20 -4.20
C TYR A 166 10.38 4.92 -4.41
N HIS A 167 9.73 3.87 -4.93
CA HIS A 167 10.41 2.62 -5.31
C HIS A 167 11.41 2.86 -6.45
N LEU A 168 10.96 3.47 -7.57
CA LEU A 168 11.82 3.80 -8.71
C LEU A 168 12.97 4.74 -8.35
N LEU A 169 12.73 5.67 -7.41
CA LEU A 169 13.76 6.56 -6.90
C LEU A 169 14.82 5.78 -6.09
N GLY A 170 14.38 4.75 -5.36
CA GLY A 170 15.26 3.79 -4.68
C GLY A 170 16.13 3.02 -5.67
N ASP A 171 15.54 2.49 -6.73
CA ASP A 171 16.27 1.73 -7.76
C ASP A 171 17.26 2.62 -8.52
N ALA A 172 16.86 3.85 -8.87
CA ALA A 172 17.76 4.85 -9.45
C ALA A 172 18.93 5.19 -8.51
N GLY A 173 18.67 5.33 -7.21
CA GLY A 173 19.70 5.50 -6.19
C GLY A 173 20.67 4.33 -6.12
N GLY A 174 20.15 3.10 -6.23
CA GLY A 174 20.94 1.88 -6.35
C GLY A 174 21.84 1.89 -7.60
N SER A 175 21.29 2.22 -8.76
CA SER A 175 22.07 2.34 -10.01
C SER A 175 23.18 3.38 -9.90
N ILE A 176 22.92 4.55 -9.31
CA ILE A 176 23.92 5.59 -9.07
C ILE A 176 25.03 5.06 -8.15
N ALA A 177 24.68 4.38 -7.06
CA ALA A 177 25.65 3.81 -6.14
C ALA A 177 26.59 2.81 -6.85
N VAL A 178 26.04 1.94 -7.72
CA VAL A 178 26.83 1.00 -8.53
C VAL A 178 27.74 1.73 -9.53
N ILE A 179 27.26 2.76 -10.21
CA ILE A 179 28.06 3.58 -11.13
C ILE A 179 29.24 4.24 -10.40
N VAL A 180 28.97 4.87 -9.25
CA VAL A 180 30.00 5.52 -8.43
C VAL A 180 31.02 4.49 -7.92
N SER A 181 30.55 3.35 -7.39
CA SER A 181 31.41 2.24 -6.97
C SER A 181 32.34 1.77 -8.09
N THR A 182 31.78 1.53 -9.27
CA THR A 182 32.54 1.05 -10.44
C THR A 182 33.56 2.08 -10.90
N ALA A 183 33.21 3.38 -10.93
CA ALA A 183 34.13 4.46 -11.27
C ALA A 183 35.28 4.58 -10.26
N VAL A 184 35.00 4.44 -8.96
CA VAL A 184 36.04 4.43 -7.92
C VAL A 184 36.99 3.25 -8.11
N ILE A 185 36.46 2.06 -8.44
CA ILE A 185 37.28 0.86 -8.68
C ILE A 185 38.18 1.04 -9.90
N GLU A 186 37.66 1.60 -11.00
CA GLU A 186 38.45 1.88 -12.21
C GLU A 186 39.58 2.88 -11.93
N LEU A 187 39.32 3.93 -11.13
CA LEU A 187 40.29 4.99 -10.84
C LEU A 187 41.32 4.60 -9.78
N THR A 188 40.93 3.81 -8.78
CA THR A 188 41.76 3.54 -7.59
C THR A 188 42.26 2.10 -7.49
N GLY A 189 41.62 1.16 -8.20
CA GLY A 189 41.86 -0.27 -8.09
C GLY A 189 41.31 -0.91 -6.80
N VAL A 190 40.62 -0.16 -5.93
CA VAL A 190 40.13 -0.66 -4.63
C VAL A 190 38.85 -1.48 -4.80
N ARG A 191 39.00 -2.78 -5.03
CA ARG A 191 37.89 -3.71 -5.35
C ARG A 191 36.87 -3.91 -4.23
N ILE A 192 37.25 -3.65 -2.97
CA ILE A 192 36.37 -3.79 -1.79
C ILE A 192 35.20 -2.80 -1.81
N VAL A 193 35.28 -1.74 -2.62
CA VAL A 193 34.17 -0.76 -2.75
C VAL A 193 32.90 -1.40 -3.30
N ASP A 194 33.01 -2.40 -4.20
CA ASP A 194 31.87 -3.13 -4.77
C ASP A 194 31.05 -3.88 -3.71
N PRO A 195 31.62 -4.83 -2.93
CA PRO A 195 30.87 -5.53 -1.91
C PRO A 195 30.32 -4.62 -0.82
N ILE A 196 31.03 -3.55 -0.43
CA ILE A 196 30.49 -2.56 0.53
C ILE A 196 29.24 -1.89 -0.04
N THR A 197 29.30 -1.43 -1.30
CA THR A 197 28.19 -0.77 -1.96
C THR A 197 26.99 -1.71 -2.10
N ALA A 198 27.21 -2.95 -2.54
CA ALA A 198 26.18 -3.98 -2.63
C ALA A 198 25.54 -4.27 -1.26
N GLY A 199 26.35 -4.34 -0.19
CA GLY A 199 25.86 -4.52 1.17
C GLY A 199 25.00 -3.37 1.66
N LEU A 200 25.37 -2.12 1.36
CA LEU A 200 24.57 -0.93 1.69
C LEU A 200 23.22 -0.94 0.97
N ILE A 201 23.21 -1.25 -0.34
CA ILE A 201 21.97 -1.39 -1.11
C ILE A 201 21.08 -2.49 -0.50
N ALA A 202 21.65 -3.65 -0.20
CA ALA A 202 20.93 -4.76 0.42
C ALA A 202 20.29 -4.40 1.77
N VAL A 203 20.96 -3.58 2.61
CA VAL A 203 20.39 -3.09 3.88
C VAL A 203 19.17 -2.20 3.64
N VAL A 204 19.23 -1.30 2.66
CA VAL A 204 18.11 -0.43 2.29
C VAL A 204 16.93 -1.25 1.77
N ILE A 205 17.17 -2.24 0.90
CA ILE A 205 16.13 -3.13 0.38
C ILE A 205 15.51 -3.95 1.52
N THR A 206 16.33 -4.51 2.43
CA THR A 206 15.85 -5.25 3.61
C THR A 206 14.91 -4.40 4.47
N TRP A 207 15.31 -3.15 4.74
CA TRP A 207 14.50 -2.22 5.54
C TRP A 207 13.16 -1.90 4.85
N SER A 208 13.19 -1.66 3.54
CA SER A 208 11.99 -1.44 2.73
C SER A 208 11.05 -2.65 2.75
N ALA A 209 11.57 -3.85 2.45
CA ALA A 209 10.81 -5.10 2.49
C ALA A 209 10.21 -5.35 3.88
N GLY A 210 10.98 -5.12 4.95
CA GLY A 210 10.51 -5.24 6.33
C GLY A 210 9.39 -4.26 6.68
N LYS A 211 9.42 -3.03 6.16
CA LYS A 211 8.34 -2.06 6.33
C LYS A 211 7.06 -2.51 5.62
N VAL A 212 7.18 -3.00 4.38
CA VAL A 212 6.04 -3.52 3.59
C VAL A 212 5.42 -4.73 4.29
N LEU A 213 6.24 -5.73 4.66
CA LEU A 213 5.79 -6.93 5.37
C LEU A 213 5.09 -6.62 6.70
N ARG A 214 5.63 -5.67 7.48
CA ARG A 214 4.97 -5.24 8.72
C ARG A 214 3.65 -4.53 8.45
N GLY A 215 3.59 -3.66 7.45
CA GLY A 215 2.38 -2.92 7.08
C GLY A 215 1.26 -3.85 6.61
N SER A 216 1.53 -4.71 5.62
CA SER A 216 0.55 -5.66 5.10
C SER A 216 0.19 -6.75 6.11
N GLY A 217 1.17 -7.24 6.88
CA GLY A 217 0.93 -8.19 7.97
C GLY A 217 0.03 -7.60 9.07
N ALA A 218 0.17 -6.32 9.39
CA ALA A 218 -0.70 -5.64 10.35
C ALA A 218 -2.17 -5.62 9.89
N ILE A 219 -2.42 -5.44 8.59
CA ILE A 219 -3.78 -5.49 8.01
C ILE A 219 -4.37 -6.91 8.16
N PHE A 220 -3.59 -7.97 7.90
CA PHE A 220 -4.04 -9.35 8.10
C PHE A 220 -4.35 -9.69 9.55
N LEU A 221 -3.55 -9.15 10.47
CA LEU A 221 -3.74 -9.31 11.90
C LEU A 221 -4.79 -8.35 12.48
N HIS A 222 -5.55 -7.66 11.62
CA HIS A 222 -6.62 -6.71 12.00
C HIS A 222 -6.15 -5.66 13.03
N ARG A 223 -4.89 -5.20 12.90
CA ARG A 223 -4.39 -4.13 13.75
C ARG A 223 -5.24 -2.88 13.56
N THR A 224 -5.67 -2.27 14.65
CA THR A 224 -6.42 -1.01 14.61
C THR A 224 -5.63 0.10 13.90
N PRO A 225 -6.21 0.78 12.90
CA PRO A 225 -5.61 1.96 12.29
C PRO A 225 -5.85 3.23 13.10
N LEU A 226 -6.73 3.17 14.12
CA LEU A 226 -7.16 4.32 14.91
C LEU A 226 -6.36 4.43 16.22
N GLU A 227 -6.15 5.67 16.66
CA GLU A 227 -5.81 5.98 18.05
C GLU A 227 -7.05 5.79 18.93
N GLN A 228 -7.26 4.58 19.43
CA GLN A 228 -8.51 4.22 20.12
C GLN A 228 -8.85 5.12 21.30
N ASP A 229 -7.87 5.55 22.09
CA ASP A 229 -8.12 6.42 23.24
C ASP A 229 -8.63 7.80 22.82
N THR A 230 -8.07 8.36 21.74
CA THR A 230 -8.50 9.63 21.15
C THR A 230 -9.93 9.51 20.64
N VAL A 231 -10.23 8.46 19.86
CA VAL A 231 -11.59 8.24 19.32
C VAL A 231 -12.60 7.99 20.44
N ARG A 232 -12.26 7.17 21.44
CA ARG A 232 -13.13 6.93 22.61
C ARG A 232 -13.40 8.21 23.39
N ALA A 233 -12.42 9.10 23.54
CA ALA A 233 -12.61 10.39 24.18
C ALA A 233 -13.61 11.26 23.41
N VAL A 234 -13.43 11.41 22.10
CA VAL A 234 -14.34 12.20 21.23
C VAL A 234 -15.76 11.63 21.24
N LEU A 235 -15.92 10.31 21.16
CA LEU A 235 -17.25 9.70 21.18
C LEU A 235 -18.00 9.92 22.49
N ARG A 236 -17.29 9.99 23.63
CA ARG A 236 -17.88 10.29 24.94
C ARG A 236 -18.31 11.75 25.11
N GLU A 237 -17.83 12.65 24.25
CA GLU A 237 -18.23 14.06 24.26
C GLU A 237 -19.54 14.29 23.47
N ILE A 238 -20.03 13.27 22.75
CA ILE A 238 -21.28 13.34 22.01
C ILE A 238 -22.45 13.35 23.01
N ASP A 239 -23.24 14.42 22.96
CA ASP A 239 -24.50 14.52 23.71
C ASP A 239 -25.43 13.34 23.36
N GLY A 240 -25.88 12.64 24.39
CA GLY A 240 -26.63 11.37 24.30
C GLY A 240 -25.78 10.10 24.47
N VAL A 241 -24.45 10.20 24.55
CA VAL A 241 -23.55 9.06 24.83
C VAL A 241 -23.12 9.10 26.30
N THR A 242 -23.43 8.05 27.06
CA THR A 242 -23.04 7.94 28.47
C THR A 242 -21.76 7.14 28.65
N ALA A 243 -21.54 6.12 27.83
CA ALA A 243 -20.31 5.32 27.83
C ALA A 243 -20.00 4.74 26.44
N VAL A 244 -18.73 4.39 26.24
CA VAL A 244 -18.26 3.61 25.09
C VAL A 244 -17.75 2.30 25.68
N ASP A 245 -18.53 1.23 25.54
CA ASP A 245 -18.22 -0.08 26.09
C ASP A 245 -17.21 -0.82 25.23
N ASP A 246 -17.41 -0.78 23.91
CA ASP A 246 -16.53 -1.44 22.96
C ASP A 246 -16.32 -0.59 21.70
N LEU A 247 -15.10 -0.65 21.19
CA LEU A 247 -14.70 -0.05 19.93
C LEU A 247 -13.63 -0.93 19.30
N HIS A 248 -14.00 -1.60 18.22
CA HIS A 248 -13.06 -2.33 17.37
C HIS A 248 -12.98 -1.63 16.03
N ALA A 249 -11.76 -1.47 15.51
CA ALA A 249 -11.55 -0.97 14.17
C ALA A 249 -10.42 -1.76 13.52
N TRP A 250 -10.58 -2.04 12.24
CA TRP A 250 -9.57 -2.76 11.46
C TRP A 250 -9.63 -2.33 10.00
N GLN A 251 -8.57 -2.65 9.26
CA GLN A 251 -8.51 -2.40 7.82
C GLN A 251 -8.82 -3.68 7.03
N VAL A 252 -9.60 -3.55 5.96
CA VAL A 252 -9.77 -4.60 4.95
C VAL A 252 -8.65 -4.51 3.91
N CYS A 253 -8.33 -3.29 3.48
CA CYS A 253 -7.21 -2.92 2.64
C CYS A 253 -6.72 -1.51 3.03
N SER A 254 -5.77 -0.93 2.29
CA SER A 254 -5.23 0.40 2.61
C SER A 254 -6.24 1.55 2.54
N GLN A 255 -7.40 1.32 1.90
CA GLN A 255 -8.41 2.34 1.63
C GLN A 255 -9.76 2.07 2.31
N ILE A 256 -9.92 0.93 3.00
CA ILE A 256 -11.19 0.55 3.61
C ILE A 256 -10.93 0.19 5.07
N THR A 257 -11.35 1.09 5.94
CA THR A 257 -11.37 0.94 7.40
C THR A 257 -12.79 0.66 7.85
N ILE A 258 -12.95 -0.39 8.64
CA ILE A 258 -14.21 -0.78 9.26
C ILE A 258 -14.12 -0.53 10.75
N ALA A 259 -15.21 -0.07 11.36
CA ALA A 259 -15.36 -0.03 12.81
C ALA A 259 -16.66 -0.71 13.28
N THR A 260 -16.61 -1.31 14.46
CA THR A 260 -17.79 -1.69 15.22
C THR A 260 -17.69 -1.01 16.58
N ALA A 261 -18.76 -0.32 16.97
CA ALA A 261 -18.81 0.41 18.23
C ALA A 261 -20.07 0.05 18.99
N HIS A 262 -19.92 -0.16 20.29
CA HIS A 262 -21.01 -0.35 21.22
C HIS A 262 -20.97 0.78 22.25
N LEU A 263 -22.06 1.54 22.31
CA LEU A 263 -22.18 2.70 23.19
C LEU A 263 -23.41 2.59 24.08
N GLU A 264 -23.26 3.02 25.34
CA GLU A 264 -24.40 3.28 26.20
C GLU A 264 -24.97 4.69 25.87
N THR A 265 -26.29 4.79 25.84
CA THR A 265 -27.03 6.03 25.57
C THR A 265 -28.14 6.23 26.59
N ASP A 266 -28.42 7.50 26.91
CA ASP A 266 -29.58 7.94 27.69
C ASP A 266 -30.74 8.41 26.81
N ALA A 267 -30.66 8.20 25.48
CA ALA A 267 -31.73 8.50 24.54
C ALA A 267 -33.04 7.77 24.91
N GLU A 268 -34.09 8.55 25.15
CA GLU A 268 -35.41 8.00 25.56
C GLU A 268 -36.31 7.68 24.35
N THR A 269 -36.05 8.28 23.19
CA THR A 269 -36.83 8.08 21.96
C THR A 269 -35.98 7.51 20.82
N MET A 270 -36.64 6.85 19.87
CA MET A 270 -35.98 6.35 18.66
C MET A 270 -35.34 7.47 17.82
N ALA A 271 -35.96 8.65 17.80
CA ALA A 271 -35.43 9.81 17.09
C ALA A 271 -34.14 10.34 17.73
N ASP A 272 -34.06 10.32 19.06
CA ASP A 272 -32.85 10.71 19.78
C ASP A 272 -31.73 9.70 19.57
N ALA A 273 -32.04 8.40 19.62
CA ALA A 273 -31.09 7.32 19.34
C ALA A 273 -30.53 7.38 17.90
N GLU A 274 -31.36 7.71 16.92
CA GLU A 274 -30.93 7.91 15.54
C GLU A 274 -30.03 9.15 15.41
N ALA A 275 -30.34 10.24 16.14
CA ALA A 275 -29.50 11.44 16.17
C ALA A 275 -28.12 11.16 16.78
N VAL A 276 -28.05 10.40 17.88
CA VAL A 276 -26.78 9.95 18.49
C VAL A 276 -26.00 9.08 17.51
N THR A 277 -26.64 8.06 16.93
CA THR A 277 -26.02 7.17 15.95
C THR A 277 -25.40 7.94 14.79
N ARG A 278 -26.10 8.94 14.26
CA ARG A 278 -25.59 9.79 13.16
C ARG A 278 -24.36 10.60 13.58
N ARG A 279 -24.38 11.25 14.76
CA ARG A 279 -23.22 11.99 15.29
C ARG A 279 -22.00 11.07 15.47
N VAL A 280 -22.20 9.85 15.96
CA VAL A 280 -21.14 8.84 16.09
C VAL A 280 -20.56 8.47 14.72
N HIS A 281 -21.40 8.22 13.71
CA HIS A 281 -20.92 7.94 12.35
C HIS A 281 -20.14 9.11 11.76
N GLU A 282 -20.59 10.35 11.97
CA GLU A 282 -19.86 11.54 11.51
C GLU A 282 -18.47 11.65 12.15
N GLU A 283 -18.35 11.39 13.46
CA GLU A 283 -17.04 11.41 14.14
C GLU A 283 -16.13 10.26 13.71
N LEU A 284 -16.67 9.05 13.53
CA LEU A 284 -15.90 7.91 13.00
C LEU A 284 -15.40 8.19 11.59
N ALA A 285 -16.23 8.79 10.72
CA ALA A 285 -15.84 9.17 9.37
C ALA A 285 -14.72 10.23 9.36
N ARG A 286 -14.75 11.20 10.28
CA ARG A 286 -13.65 12.18 10.46
C ARG A 286 -12.33 11.54 10.85
N HIS A 287 -12.38 10.39 11.51
CA HIS A 287 -11.19 9.60 11.88
C HIS A 287 -10.80 8.56 10.81
N GLY A 288 -11.42 8.60 9.63
CA GLY A 288 -11.06 7.75 8.49
C GLY A 288 -11.68 6.35 8.52
N VAL A 289 -12.81 6.18 9.20
CA VAL A 289 -13.65 4.97 9.10
C VAL A 289 -14.57 5.09 7.88
N ASP A 290 -14.53 4.09 6.99
CA ASP A 290 -15.32 4.05 5.76
C ASP A 290 -16.66 3.33 5.95
N HIS A 291 -16.69 2.34 6.84
CA HIS A 291 -17.90 1.60 7.18
C HIS A 291 -17.95 1.35 8.68
N ALA A 292 -19.08 1.66 9.32
CA ALA A 292 -19.26 1.45 10.74
C ALA A 292 -20.59 0.76 11.05
N THR A 293 -20.57 -0.12 12.06
CA THR A 293 -21.77 -0.61 12.72
C THR A 293 -21.77 -0.06 14.14
N VAL A 294 -22.82 0.66 14.49
CA VAL A 294 -22.99 1.28 15.82
C VAL A 294 -24.18 0.63 16.50
N GLU A 295 -23.93 -0.04 17.62
CA GLU A 295 -24.95 -0.59 18.50
C GLU A 295 -25.13 0.34 19.70
N LEU A 296 -26.37 0.76 19.95
CA LEU A 296 -26.72 1.59 21.09
C LEU A 296 -27.47 0.77 22.13
N CYS A 297 -27.08 0.91 23.39
CA CYS A 297 -27.74 0.27 24.51
C CYS A 297 -28.22 1.29 25.54
N PRO A 298 -29.41 1.10 26.13
CA PRO A 298 -29.85 1.94 27.24
C PRO A 298 -28.87 1.82 28.41
N SER A 299 -28.53 2.92 29.06
CA SER A 299 -27.62 2.91 30.23
C SER A 299 -28.14 2.09 31.43
N TYR A 300 -29.43 1.71 31.42
CA TYR A 300 -30.05 0.82 32.41
C TYR A 300 -30.29 -0.62 31.90
N GLY A 301 -29.77 -0.96 30.71
CA GLY A 301 -29.92 -2.27 30.08
C GLY A 301 -29.07 -3.36 30.75
N ASP A 302 -29.57 -4.60 30.71
CA ASP A 302 -28.85 -5.77 31.19
C ASP A 302 -27.71 -6.11 30.22
N ARG A 303 -26.47 -6.15 30.70
CA ARG A 303 -25.28 -6.41 29.87
C ARG A 303 -25.25 -7.84 29.29
N ASP A 304 -26.17 -8.69 29.75
CA ASP A 304 -26.29 -10.12 29.44
C ASP A 304 -26.95 -10.41 28.08
N THR A 305 -27.49 -9.40 27.35
CA THR A 305 -28.06 -9.61 26.01
C THR A 305 -27.05 -9.60 24.87
N HIS A 306 -25.79 -9.24 25.14
CA HIS A 306 -24.77 -9.09 24.10
C HIS A 306 -23.91 -10.35 23.96
N LEU A 307 -23.64 -10.74 22.71
CA LEU A 307 -22.72 -11.84 22.40
C LEU A 307 -21.27 -11.35 22.54
N ASN A 308 -20.80 -11.23 23.78
CA ASN A 308 -19.49 -10.68 24.13
C ASN A 308 -18.62 -11.66 24.94
N GLU A 309 -18.84 -12.98 24.80
CA GLU A 309 -18.10 -14.04 25.52
C GLU A 309 -16.56 -13.96 25.38
N HIS A 310 -16.07 -13.20 24.39
CA HIS A 310 -14.64 -12.99 24.12
C HIS A 310 -14.23 -11.50 24.05
N ALA A 311 -15.08 -10.58 24.51
CA ALA A 311 -14.69 -9.17 24.62
C ALA A 311 -13.66 -9.00 25.76
N HIS A 312 -12.58 -8.28 25.49
CA HIS A 312 -11.46 -8.02 26.41
C HIS A 312 -11.21 -6.52 26.57
#